data_AF-A0A3N5IY95-F1
#
_entry.id   AF-A0A3N5IY95-F1
#
_cell.length_a   1.000
_cell.length_b   1.000
_cell.length_c   1.000
_cell.angle_alpha   90.00
_cell.angle_beta   90.00
_cell.angle_gamma   90.00
#
_symmetry.space_group_name_H-M   'P 1'
#
loop_
_entity.id
_entity.type
_entity.pdbx_description
1 polymer ?
#
loop_
_entity_poly.entity_id
_entity_poly.type
_entity_poly.pdbx_seq_one_letter_code
_entity_poly.pdbx_strand_id
1 'polypeptide(L)'
;MKTLAGLKALPLASLLAVSICGTMLLVQHPANAADDAATATHFHPKGKMPSTFTLELRNGLKAELPFDDKRDFDEAAKGFIAAPAYKQIMGDAGHVAWDMESYQWLLSGEDFESIHPSLQRQAVLNMGYGLYEVLPGRIYQVRGFDLANISFIKGDTGWIVFDPLTAAETARAALELINEQLGKRPVVGVVYSHSHVDHWAGVRGVVDEADVVSGKVMLIAP
;
A
#
# COMPACT_ATOMS: atom_id res chain seq x y z
N MET A 1 -5.23 -72.83 10.49
CA MET A 1 -4.47 -74.04 10.87
C MET A 1 -3.60 -74.46 9.69
N LYS A 2 -2.31 -74.72 9.95
CA LYS A 2 -1.24 -75.27 9.07
C LYS A 2 -0.65 -74.28 8.05
N THR A 3 0.50 -73.62 8.24
CA THR A 3 1.93 -74.03 8.40
C THR A 3 2.53 -74.79 7.21
N LEU A 4 3.58 -74.22 6.60
CA LEU A 4 4.97 -74.74 6.48
C LEU A 4 5.74 -73.84 5.46
N ALA A 5 6.77 -73.11 5.90
CA ALA A 5 8.20 -73.45 5.79
C ALA A 5 8.66 -73.56 4.31
N GLY A 6 9.62 -72.82 3.78
CA GLY A 6 10.84 -72.26 4.36
C GLY A 6 12.00 -72.76 3.48
N LEU A 7 12.73 -71.88 2.80
CA LEU A 7 13.99 -72.24 2.15
C LEU A 7 15.00 -71.10 2.30
N LYS A 8 16.22 -71.50 2.68
CA LYS A 8 17.35 -70.67 3.11
C LYS A 8 18.22 -70.20 1.93
N ALA A 9 18.90 -69.07 2.20
CA ALA A 9 20.04 -68.38 1.58
C ALA A 9 21.07 -69.24 0.78
N LEU A 10 21.88 -68.72 -0.16
CA LEU A 10 22.90 -67.63 -0.17
C LEU A 10 23.36 -67.42 -1.66
N PRO A 11 24.40 -66.63 -2.02
CA PRO A 11 24.67 -65.19 -1.86
C PRO A 11 25.04 -64.53 -3.22
N LEU A 12 25.07 -63.19 -3.36
CA LEU A 12 26.02 -62.56 -4.30
C LEU A 12 26.24 -61.06 -4.05
N ALA A 13 27.53 -60.75 -3.89
CA ALA A 13 28.22 -59.52 -4.30
C ALA A 13 27.74 -58.17 -3.77
N SER A 14 28.39 -57.77 -2.67
CA SER A 14 28.99 -56.46 -2.44
C SER A 14 29.04 -55.52 -3.67
N LEU A 15 28.17 -54.51 -3.71
CA LEU A 15 28.46 -53.27 -4.41
C LEU A 15 28.82 -52.22 -3.36
N LEU A 16 30.11 -51.91 -3.31
CA LEU A 16 30.69 -50.83 -2.53
C LEU A 16 30.30 -49.50 -3.22
N ALA A 17 29.15 -48.94 -2.88
CA ALA A 17 28.86 -47.56 -3.24
C ALA A 17 29.66 -46.66 -2.30
N VAL A 18 30.74 -46.07 -2.82
CA VAL A 18 31.53 -45.04 -2.15
C VAL A 18 30.63 -43.83 -1.92
N SER A 19 30.01 -43.75 -0.74
CA SER A 19 29.43 -42.49 -0.27
C SER A 19 30.58 -41.62 0.21
N ILE A 20 31.08 -40.75 -0.67
CA ILE A 20 32.00 -39.68 -0.29
C ILE A 20 31.26 -38.81 0.71
N CYS A 21 31.55 -39.04 2.00
CA CYS A 21 31.26 -38.10 3.06
C CYS A 21 32.09 -36.85 2.77
N GLY A 22 31.49 -35.92 2.01
CA GLY A 22 32.06 -34.61 1.77
C GLY A 22 32.09 -33.87 3.10
N THR A 23 33.28 -33.79 3.69
CA THR A 23 33.59 -32.81 4.74
C THR A 23 33.19 -31.44 4.20
N MET A 24 32.04 -30.93 4.66
CA MET A 24 31.68 -29.53 4.47
C MET A 24 32.66 -28.71 5.30
N LEU A 25 33.76 -28.30 4.67
CA LEU A 25 34.57 -27.20 5.16
C LEU A 25 33.68 -25.96 5.15
N LEU A 26 33.21 -25.57 6.33
CA LEU A 26 32.72 -24.22 6.61
C LEU A 26 33.88 -23.25 6.42
N VAL A 27 34.11 -22.84 5.17
CA VAL A 27 34.83 -21.59 4.92
C VAL A 27 33.82 -20.48 5.21
N GLN A 28 33.94 -19.87 6.39
CA GLN A 28 33.31 -18.58 6.65
C GLN A 28 33.96 -17.56 5.72
N HIS A 29 33.37 -17.37 4.53
CA HIS A 29 33.58 -16.14 3.79
C HIS A 29 32.66 -15.07 4.40
N PRO A 30 33.20 -13.93 4.86
CA PRO A 30 32.36 -12.79 5.21
C PRO A 30 31.61 -12.37 3.95
N ALA A 31 30.29 -12.34 4.05
CA ALA A 31 29.44 -11.82 2.99
C ALA A 31 29.75 -10.33 2.81
N ASN A 32 30.21 -10.03 1.60
CA ASN A 32 30.00 -8.80 0.84
C ASN A 32 30.77 -7.56 1.27
N ALA A 33 31.95 -7.43 0.66
CA ALA A 33 32.27 -6.36 -0.29
C ALA A 33 31.45 -5.07 -0.09
N ALA A 34 31.99 -4.21 0.77
CA ALA A 34 31.84 -2.77 0.58
C ALA A 34 32.61 -2.37 -0.68
N ASP A 35 31.99 -1.46 -1.43
CA ASP A 35 32.57 -0.52 -2.38
C ASP A 35 33.41 -1.09 -3.53
N ASP A 36 32.71 -1.49 -4.60
CA ASP A 36 32.99 -1.03 -5.98
C ASP A 36 32.07 -1.73 -6.99
N ALA A 37 30.76 -1.70 -6.74
CA ALA A 37 29.83 -1.74 -7.85
C ALA A 37 29.94 -0.36 -8.51
N ALA A 38 30.65 -0.30 -9.64
CA ALA A 38 30.63 0.85 -10.54
C ALA A 38 29.18 1.30 -10.68
N THR A 39 28.84 2.39 -9.99
CA THR A 39 27.54 3.02 -10.08
C THR A 39 27.46 3.49 -11.52
N ALA A 40 26.80 2.71 -12.37
CA ALA A 40 26.29 3.24 -13.60
C ALA A 40 25.45 4.43 -13.15
N THR A 41 25.98 5.63 -13.37
CA THR A 41 25.30 6.90 -13.17
C THR A 41 24.23 6.98 -14.27
N HIS A 42 23.25 6.08 -14.18
CA HIS A 42 22.21 5.88 -15.20
C HIS A 42 21.40 7.16 -15.35
N PHE A 43 21.36 8.00 -14.32
CA PHE A 43 20.67 9.28 -14.34
C PHE A 43 21.52 10.37 -13.70
N HIS A 44 21.58 11.52 -14.37
CA HIS A 44 22.04 12.76 -13.74
C HIS A 44 21.07 13.12 -12.61
N PRO A 45 21.55 13.55 -11.42
CA PRO A 45 20.69 13.79 -10.25
C PRO A 45 19.58 14.84 -10.45
N LYS A 46 19.67 15.66 -11.52
CA LYS A 46 18.63 16.64 -11.90
C LYS A 46 17.91 16.32 -13.21
N GLY A 47 18.21 15.18 -13.85
CA GLY A 47 17.80 14.91 -15.22
C GLY A 47 18.36 15.93 -16.22
N LYS A 48 17.83 15.92 -17.44
CA LYS A 48 18.00 16.98 -18.46
C LYS A 48 16.65 17.68 -18.64
N MET A 49 16.67 18.93 -19.10
CA MET A 49 15.43 19.62 -19.49
C MET A 49 14.74 18.86 -20.64
N PRO A 50 13.40 18.96 -20.76
CA PRO A 50 12.67 18.40 -21.89
C PRO A 50 13.28 18.84 -23.23
N SER A 51 13.40 17.90 -24.16
CA SER A 51 13.86 18.24 -25.51
C SER A 51 12.81 19.05 -26.26
N THR A 52 13.19 19.68 -27.36
CA THR A 52 12.23 20.34 -28.26
C THR A 52 11.13 19.39 -28.72
N PHE A 53 11.45 18.13 -29.02
CA PHE A 53 10.48 17.09 -29.40
C PHE A 53 9.49 16.77 -28.26
N THR A 54 9.99 16.73 -27.02
CA THR A 54 9.15 16.51 -25.83
C THR A 54 8.17 17.66 -25.63
N LEU A 55 8.65 18.90 -25.76
CA LEU A 55 7.82 20.11 -25.63
C LEU A 55 6.76 20.18 -26.74
N GLU A 56 7.12 19.85 -27.98
CA GLU A 56 6.19 19.83 -29.11
C GLU A 56 5.05 18.82 -28.88
N LEU A 57 5.38 17.57 -28.52
CA LEU A 57 4.39 16.54 -28.21
C LEU A 57 3.49 16.96 -27.04
N ARG A 58 4.09 17.50 -25.97
CA ARG A 58 3.38 17.95 -24.78
C ARG A 58 2.38 19.06 -25.11
N ASN A 59 2.81 20.06 -25.89
CA ASN A 59 1.98 21.20 -26.27
C ASN A 59 0.85 20.78 -27.21
N GLY A 60 1.10 19.84 -28.13
CA GLY A 60 0.05 19.22 -28.96
C GLY A 60 -1.03 18.56 -28.09
N LEU A 61 -0.63 17.71 -27.14
CA LEU A 61 -1.56 17.05 -26.22
C LEU A 61 -2.32 18.04 -25.33
N LYS A 62 -1.66 19.13 -24.91
CA LYS A 62 -2.31 20.19 -24.13
C LYS A 62 -3.42 20.90 -24.91
N ALA A 63 -3.28 21.02 -26.23
CA ALA A 63 -4.27 21.65 -27.10
C ALA A 63 -5.45 20.73 -27.44
N GLU A 64 -5.26 19.41 -27.41
CA GLU A 64 -6.29 18.42 -27.79
C GLU A 64 -7.13 17.91 -26.62
N LEU A 65 -6.55 17.79 -25.43
CA LEU A 65 -7.22 17.22 -24.26
C LEU A 65 -8.15 18.25 -23.56
N PRO A 66 -9.25 17.80 -22.94
CA PRO A 66 -10.30 18.67 -22.41
C PRO A 66 -9.96 19.29 -21.04
N PHE A 67 -8.91 20.11 -20.96
CA PHE A 67 -8.48 20.74 -19.69
C PHE A 67 -9.44 21.80 -19.13
N ASP A 68 -10.34 22.32 -19.95
CA ASP A 68 -11.41 23.22 -19.51
C ASP A 68 -12.48 22.51 -18.68
N ASP A 69 -12.57 21.17 -18.77
CA ASP A 69 -13.44 20.37 -17.92
C ASP A 69 -12.83 20.20 -16.52
N LYS A 70 -13.42 20.93 -15.56
CA LYS A 70 -12.97 20.96 -14.17
C LYS A 70 -13.86 20.16 -13.22
N ARG A 71 -14.80 19.36 -13.73
CA ARG A 71 -15.76 18.60 -12.90
C ARG A 71 -15.07 17.72 -11.86
N ASP A 72 -13.98 17.05 -12.22
CA ASP A 72 -13.24 16.18 -11.28
C ASP A 72 -12.70 16.96 -10.07
N PHE A 73 -12.35 18.24 -10.22
CA PHE A 73 -11.89 19.06 -9.09
C PHE A 73 -13.04 19.38 -8.14
N ASP A 74 -14.22 19.71 -8.68
CA ASP A 74 -15.43 19.96 -7.88
C ASP A 74 -15.88 18.69 -7.15
N GLU A 75 -15.86 17.55 -7.85
CA GLU A 75 -16.22 16.24 -7.30
C GLU A 75 -15.21 15.76 -6.26
N ALA A 76 -13.91 15.93 -6.50
CA ALA A 76 -12.88 15.60 -5.53
C ALA A 76 -13.00 16.46 -4.25
N ALA A 77 -13.31 17.76 -4.36
CA ALA A 77 -13.45 18.63 -3.20
C ALA A 77 -14.76 18.40 -2.41
N LYS A 78 -15.78 17.81 -3.03
CA LYS A 78 -17.11 17.66 -2.46
C LYS A 78 -17.08 16.83 -1.17
N GLY A 79 -17.79 17.32 -0.16
CA GLY A 79 -17.96 16.63 1.12
C GLY A 79 -16.74 16.69 2.05
N PHE A 80 -15.72 17.49 1.74
CA PHE A 80 -14.58 17.68 2.65
C PHE A 80 -15.04 18.12 4.05
N ILE A 81 -14.57 17.41 5.08
CA ILE A 81 -14.82 17.73 6.49
C ILE A 81 -13.59 18.35 7.11
N ALA A 82 -12.47 17.63 7.09
CA ALA A 82 -11.24 18.03 7.76
C ALA A 82 -10.03 17.26 7.21
N ALA A 83 -8.85 17.84 7.37
CA ALA A 83 -7.57 17.15 7.22
C ALA A 83 -6.71 17.46 8.44
N PRO A 84 -5.88 16.51 8.92
CA PRO A 84 -4.98 16.81 10.02
C PRO A 84 -3.91 17.81 9.59
N ALA A 85 -3.33 18.49 10.57
CA ALA A 85 -2.23 19.43 10.36
C ALA A 85 -0.97 18.73 9.85
N TYR A 86 -0.71 17.50 10.30
CA TYR A 86 0.41 16.70 9.80
C TYR A 86 0.17 16.28 8.34
N LYS A 87 1.27 16.09 7.61
CA LYS A 87 1.29 15.58 6.23
C LYS A 87 2.13 14.31 6.07
N GLN A 88 2.77 13.90 7.15
CA GLN A 88 3.51 12.65 7.26
C GLN A 88 2.84 11.76 8.32
N ILE A 89 2.66 10.49 7.98
CA ILE A 89 2.25 9.44 8.92
C ILE A 89 3.50 8.66 9.26
N MET A 90 3.81 8.54 10.55
CA MET A 90 4.98 7.81 11.03
C MET A 90 4.62 6.34 11.28
N GLY A 91 5.52 5.44 10.86
CA GLY A 91 5.49 4.04 11.22
C GLY A 91 5.94 3.83 12.67
N ASP A 92 5.55 2.70 13.26
CA ASP A 92 5.83 2.41 14.69
C ASP A 92 7.34 2.28 14.99
N ALA A 93 8.14 1.97 13.97
CA ALA A 93 9.60 1.94 14.06
C ALA A 93 10.27 3.33 13.86
N GLY A 94 9.51 4.41 13.79
CA GLY A 94 10.00 5.79 13.70
C GLY A 94 10.40 6.26 12.30
N HIS A 95 10.16 5.46 11.26
CA HIS A 95 10.31 5.87 9.86
C HIS A 95 9.02 6.52 9.33
N VAL A 96 9.09 7.20 8.19
CA VAL A 96 7.89 7.75 7.54
C VAL A 96 7.17 6.64 6.78
N ALA A 97 5.93 6.34 7.14
CA ALA A 97 5.09 5.36 6.46
C ALA A 97 4.38 5.96 5.24
N TRP A 98 3.99 7.24 5.33
CA TRP A 98 3.35 7.98 4.23
C TRP A 98 3.73 9.46 4.27
N ASP A 99 4.01 10.08 3.12
CA ASP A 99 4.49 11.45 3.02
C ASP A 99 3.80 12.26 1.91
N MET A 100 2.73 12.96 2.27
CA MET A 100 2.07 13.92 1.37
C MET A 100 2.80 15.27 1.32
N GLU A 101 3.69 15.56 2.26
CA GLU A 101 4.45 16.81 2.29
C GLU A 101 5.40 16.90 1.09
N SER A 102 6.04 15.79 0.76
CA SER A 102 6.98 15.66 -0.36
C SER A 102 6.41 16.06 -1.74
N TYR A 103 5.08 16.07 -1.87
CA TYR A 103 4.36 16.39 -3.11
C TYR A 103 3.64 17.75 -3.10
N GLN A 104 3.75 18.55 -2.04
CA GLN A 104 3.05 19.84 -1.95
C GLN A 104 3.39 20.82 -3.09
N TRP A 105 4.56 20.68 -3.71
CA TRP A 105 4.96 21.49 -4.86
C TRP A 105 4.02 21.34 -6.06
N LEU A 106 3.26 20.24 -6.18
CA LEU A 106 2.22 20.08 -7.21
C LEU A 106 1.09 21.10 -7.07
N LEU A 107 0.87 21.65 -5.87
CA LEU A 107 -0.18 22.62 -5.58
C LEU A 107 0.21 24.08 -5.88
N SER A 108 1.41 24.31 -6.45
CA SER A 108 1.87 25.66 -6.80
C SER A 108 1.09 26.30 -7.96
N GLY A 109 0.37 25.50 -8.75
CA GLY A 109 -0.28 25.94 -9.99
C GLY A 109 0.68 26.10 -11.18
N GLU A 110 1.96 25.75 -11.03
CA GLU A 110 2.95 25.77 -12.10
C GLU A 110 2.66 24.72 -13.17
N ASP A 111 2.95 25.00 -14.44
CA ASP A 111 2.83 24.04 -15.56
C ASP A 111 4.20 23.41 -15.83
N PHE A 112 4.44 22.20 -15.31
CA PHE A 112 5.76 21.57 -15.40
C PHE A 112 5.94 20.92 -16.78
N GLU A 113 6.85 21.47 -17.57
CA GLU A 113 7.16 20.99 -18.93
C GLU A 113 7.77 19.59 -18.97
N SER A 114 8.33 19.13 -17.85
CA SER A 114 8.84 17.76 -17.68
C SER A 114 7.76 16.72 -17.34
N ILE A 115 6.51 17.14 -17.12
CA ILE A 115 5.40 16.26 -16.76
C ILE A 115 4.35 16.30 -17.88
N HIS A 116 3.81 15.13 -18.23
CA HIS A 116 2.68 15.03 -19.14
C HIS A 116 1.47 15.80 -18.57
N PRO A 117 0.79 16.68 -19.33
CA PRO A 117 -0.20 17.61 -18.77
C PRO A 117 -1.40 16.89 -18.14
N SER A 118 -1.86 15.78 -18.73
CA SER A 118 -2.92 14.95 -18.12
C SER A 118 -2.46 14.27 -16.83
N LEU A 119 -1.19 13.86 -16.76
CA LEU A 119 -0.64 13.22 -15.57
C LEU A 119 -0.51 14.24 -14.45
N GLN A 120 -0.05 15.45 -14.77
CA GLN A 120 0.03 16.53 -13.80
C GLN A 120 -1.35 16.89 -13.23
N ARG A 121 -2.38 16.99 -14.08
CA ARG A 121 -3.77 17.18 -13.62
C ARG A 121 -4.20 16.08 -12.64
N GLN A 122 -3.92 14.82 -12.96
CA GLN A 122 -4.25 13.70 -12.08
C GLN A 122 -3.45 13.72 -10.78
N ALA A 123 -2.18 14.10 -10.84
CA ALA A 123 -1.32 14.23 -9.67
C ALA A 123 -1.87 15.28 -8.70
N VAL A 124 -2.35 16.42 -9.20
CA VAL A 124 -3.02 17.44 -8.38
C VAL A 124 -4.34 16.91 -7.78
N LEU A 125 -5.17 16.20 -8.55
CA LEU A 125 -6.40 15.59 -8.04
C LEU A 125 -6.12 14.59 -6.90
N ASN A 126 -5.06 13.79 -7.03
CA ASN A 126 -4.65 12.82 -6.01
C ASN A 126 -4.05 13.48 -4.76
N MET A 127 -3.78 14.78 -4.75
CA MET A 127 -3.40 15.53 -3.54
C MET A 127 -4.59 15.78 -2.59
N GLY A 128 -5.78 15.26 -2.91
CA GLY A 128 -6.97 15.28 -2.05
C GLY A 128 -6.76 14.48 -0.76
N TYR A 129 -6.28 15.15 0.29
CA TYR A 129 -5.91 14.58 1.58
C TYR A 129 -6.92 14.91 2.68
N GLY A 130 -7.45 13.90 3.39
CA GLY A 130 -8.30 14.11 4.57
C GLY A 130 -9.59 13.27 4.60
N LEU A 131 -10.53 13.71 5.44
CA LEU A 131 -11.83 13.11 5.71
C LEU A 131 -12.93 13.78 4.87
N TYR A 132 -13.77 12.96 4.25
CA TYR A 132 -14.86 13.37 3.36
C TYR A 132 -16.17 12.66 3.73
N GLU A 133 -17.29 13.37 3.63
CA GLU A 133 -18.65 12.83 3.71
C GLU A 133 -19.17 12.51 2.31
N VAL A 134 -19.41 11.22 2.05
CA VAL A 134 -19.91 10.72 0.76
C VAL A 134 -21.43 10.65 0.78
N LEU A 135 -22.00 10.09 1.87
CA LEU A 135 -23.44 10.06 2.12
C LEU A 135 -23.71 10.73 3.47
N PRO A 136 -24.52 11.81 3.50
CA PRO A 136 -24.78 12.57 4.72
C PRO A 136 -25.15 11.71 5.92
N GLY A 137 -24.41 11.89 7.01
CA GLY A 137 -24.66 11.20 8.27
C GLY A 137 -24.34 9.71 8.28
N ARG A 138 -23.83 9.12 7.19
CA ARG A 138 -23.80 7.66 7.03
C ARG A 138 -22.53 7.06 6.41
N ILE A 139 -21.96 7.66 5.37
CA ILE A 139 -20.79 7.10 4.68
C ILE A 139 -19.71 8.17 4.57
N TYR A 140 -18.53 7.80 5.04
CA TYR A 140 -17.35 8.67 5.07
C TYR A 140 -16.16 7.97 4.41
N GLN A 141 -15.23 8.75 3.89
CA GLN A 141 -13.96 8.25 3.37
C GLN A 141 -12.81 9.09 3.89
N VAL A 142 -11.73 8.43 4.29
CA VAL A 142 -10.42 9.06 4.43
C VAL A 142 -9.61 8.75 3.18
N ARG A 143 -9.06 9.80 2.56
CA ARG A 143 -8.37 9.75 1.26
C ARG A 143 -6.98 10.36 1.38
N GLY A 144 -6.05 9.89 0.57
CA GLY A 144 -4.67 10.37 0.53
C GLY A 144 -3.81 10.01 1.74
N PHE A 145 -4.29 9.12 2.62
CA PHE A 145 -3.52 8.59 3.76
C PHE A 145 -2.66 7.39 3.37
N ASP A 146 -2.93 6.81 2.21
CA ASP A 146 -2.27 5.65 1.60
C ASP A 146 -2.63 5.69 0.09
N LEU A 147 -2.25 4.66 -0.67
CA LEU A 147 -2.63 4.50 -2.07
C LEU A 147 -4.15 4.36 -2.24
N ALA A 148 -4.77 3.52 -1.41
CA ALA A 148 -6.20 3.28 -1.41
C ALA A 148 -6.96 4.29 -0.54
N ASN A 149 -8.29 4.28 -0.66
CA ASN A 149 -9.18 4.95 0.29
C ASN A 149 -9.68 3.94 1.32
N ILE A 150 -9.88 4.41 2.56
CA ILE A 150 -10.58 3.66 3.60
C ILE A 150 -11.96 4.28 3.81
N SER A 151 -13.00 3.45 3.75
CA SER A 151 -14.38 3.93 3.91
C SER A 151 -14.94 3.50 5.27
N PHE A 152 -15.64 4.42 5.93
CA PHE A 152 -16.29 4.19 7.22
C PHE A 152 -17.79 4.33 7.05
N ILE A 153 -18.52 3.24 7.32
CA ILE A 153 -19.98 3.23 7.33
C ILE A 153 -20.43 3.34 8.78
N LYS A 154 -21.23 4.36 9.08
CA LYS A 154 -21.84 4.54 10.40
C LYS A 154 -22.95 3.52 10.60
N GLY A 155 -22.71 2.52 11.42
CA GLY A 155 -23.72 1.62 11.95
C GLY A 155 -24.37 2.17 13.22
N ASP A 156 -25.36 1.43 13.72
CA ASP A 156 -26.08 1.78 14.95
C ASP A 156 -25.18 1.70 16.19
N THR A 157 -24.28 0.71 16.22
CA THR A 157 -23.42 0.39 17.37
C THR A 157 -21.93 0.69 17.15
N GLY A 158 -21.50 0.95 15.91
CA GLY A 158 -20.09 1.08 15.58
C GLY A 158 -19.79 1.44 14.13
N TRP A 159 -18.51 1.43 13.79
CA TRP A 159 -18.02 1.57 12.42
C TRP A 159 -17.99 0.20 11.73
N ILE A 160 -18.46 0.17 10.48
CA ILE A 160 -18.09 -0.87 9.52
C ILE A 160 -17.04 -0.25 8.61
N VAL A 161 -15.85 -0.83 8.60
CA VAL A 161 -14.69 -0.33 7.85
C VAL A 161 -14.57 -1.11 6.55
N PHE A 162 -14.41 -0.42 5.44
CA PHE A 162 -14.04 -1.02 4.16
C PHE A 162 -12.60 -0.69 3.85
N ASP A 163 -11.84 -1.72 3.49
CA ASP A 163 -10.49 -1.66 2.95
C ASP A 163 -9.51 -0.89 3.84
N PRO A 164 -9.00 -1.50 4.93
CA PRO A 164 -8.15 -0.82 5.90
C PRO A 164 -6.71 -0.59 5.41
N LEU A 165 -6.55 -0.09 4.19
CA LEU A 165 -5.30 0.40 3.61
C LEU A 165 -4.15 -0.64 3.57
N THR A 166 -2.94 -0.16 3.23
CA THR A 166 -1.74 -1.00 3.09
C THR A 166 -1.03 -1.23 4.41
N ALA A 167 -0.98 -0.20 5.28
CA ALA A 167 -0.22 -0.24 6.54
C ALA A 167 -1.13 -0.04 7.75
N ALA A 168 -0.76 -0.67 8.88
CA ALA A 168 -1.53 -0.53 10.12
C ALA A 168 -1.53 0.93 10.60
N GLU A 169 -0.43 1.64 10.41
CA GLU A 169 -0.27 3.02 10.85
C GLU A 169 -1.12 4.00 10.04
N THR A 170 -1.23 3.80 8.71
CA THR A 170 -2.10 4.63 7.85
C THR A 170 -3.58 4.38 8.17
N ALA A 171 -3.98 3.12 8.37
CA ALA A 171 -5.34 2.76 8.74
C ALA A 171 -5.73 3.28 10.14
N ARG A 172 -4.81 3.18 11.11
CA ARG A 172 -4.99 3.71 12.47
C ARG A 172 -5.13 5.23 12.47
N ALA A 173 -4.28 5.94 11.72
CA ALA A 173 -4.37 7.38 11.56
C ALA A 173 -5.72 7.82 10.95
N ALA A 174 -6.24 7.07 9.97
CA ALA A 174 -7.55 7.33 9.38
C ALA A 174 -8.69 7.11 10.39
N LEU A 175 -8.64 6.04 11.18
CA LEU A 175 -9.62 5.76 12.24
C LEU A 175 -9.57 6.82 13.35
N GLU A 176 -8.38 7.30 13.72
CA GLU A 176 -8.20 8.39 14.67
C GLU A 176 -8.83 9.68 14.15
N LEU A 177 -8.55 10.07 12.89
CA LEU A 177 -9.12 11.27 12.28
C LEU A 177 -10.65 11.26 12.30
N ILE A 178 -11.30 10.17 11.86
CA ILE A 178 -12.76 10.13 11.86
C ILE A 178 -13.35 10.13 13.27
N ASN A 179 -12.69 9.46 14.23
CA ASN A 179 -13.13 9.46 15.63
C ASN A 179 -12.97 10.83 16.29
N GLU A 180 -11.93 11.60 15.93
CA GLU A 180 -11.73 12.98 16.38
C GLU A 180 -12.87 13.89 15.88
N GLN A 181 -13.22 13.78 14.60
CA GLN A 181 -14.20 14.68 13.98
C GLN A 181 -15.66 14.30 14.27
N LEU A 182 -15.99 13.01 14.33
CA LEU A 182 -17.37 12.50 14.38
C LEU A 182 -17.71 11.74 15.67
N GLY A 183 -16.76 11.67 16.61
CA GLY A 183 -16.88 10.96 17.87
C GLY A 183 -16.47 9.50 17.78
N LYS A 184 -15.78 9.03 18.82
CA LYS A 184 -15.23 7.67 18.88
C LYS A 184 -16.33 6.61 18.83
N ARG A 185 -16.15 5.60 17.96
CA ARG A 185 -16.99 4.39 17.90
C ARG A 185 -16.13 3.13 17.81
N PRO A 186 -16.58 1.98 18.34
CA PRO A 186 -15.89 0.72 18.11
C PRO A 186 -16.00 0.33 16.64
N VAL A 187 -14.97 -0.32 16.10
CA VAL A 187 -15.10 -1.06 14.85
C VAL A 187 -15.86 -2.35 15.16
N VAL A 188 -16.93 -2.61 14.43
CA VAL A 188 -17.78 -3.81 14.60
C VAL A 188 -17.73 -4.74 13.40
N GLY A 189 -17.21 -4.25 12.27
CA GLY A 189 -16.95 -5.08 11.10
C GLY A 189 -15.91 -4.46 10.18
N VAL A 190 -15.22 -5.33 9.45
CA VAL A 190 -14.27 -4.98 8.40
C VAL A 190 -14.64 -5.76 7.15
N VAL A 191 -14.67 -5.07 6.01
CA VAL A 191 -14.93 -5.67 4.70
C VAL A 191 -13.71 -5.46 3.83
N TYR A 192 -13.22 -6.54 3.23
CA TYR A 192 -12.25 -6.49 2.15
C TYR A 192 -12.99 -6.56 0.83
N SER A 193 -12.86 -5.53 0.01
CA SER A 193 -13.49 -5.49 -1.30
C SER A 193 -12.85 -6.52 -2.26
N HIS A 194 -11.54 -6.76 -2.14
CA HIS A 194 -10.78 -7.72 -2.94
C HIS A 194 -9.41 -8.03 -2.30
N SER A 195 -8.63 -8.91 -2.95
CA SER A 195 -7.41 -9.51 -2.39
C SER A 195 -6.10 -8.75 -2.69
N HIS A 196 -6.13 -7.43 -2.93
CA HIS A 196 -4.90 -6.64 -3.09
C HIS A 196 -4.42 -6.03 -1.77
N VAL A 197 -3.11 -5.93 -1.61
CA VAL A 197 -2.43 -5.59 -0.35
C VAL A 197 -2.89 -4.24 0.22
N ASP A 198 -3.14 -3.27 -0.65
CA ASP A 198 -3.59 -1.92 -0.32
C ASP A 198 -5.03 -1.86 0.22
N HIS A 199 -5.73 -2.98 0.24
CA HIS A 199 -7.12 -3.08 0.71
C HIS A 199 -7.30 -4.00 1.93
N TRP A 200 -6.27 -4.66 2.45
CA TRP A 200 -6.43 -5.53 3.63
C TRP A 200 -5.26 -5.49 4.62
N ALA A 201 -4.06 -5.11 4.18
CA ALA A 201 -2.86 -5.31 5.00
C ALA A 201 -2.81 -4.43 6.24
N GLY A 202 -3.43 -3.25 6.22
CA GLY A 202 -3.51 -2.37 7.38
C GLY A 202 -4.59 -2.73 8.41
N VAL A 203 -5.28 -3.87 8.28
CA VAL A 203 -6.38 -4.28 9.19
C VAL A 203 -6.02 -4.24 10.67
N ARG A 204 -4.79 -4.58 11.05
CA ARG A 204 -4.33 -4.55 12.44
C ARG A 204 -4.20 -3.13 13.02
N GLY A 205 -4.33 -2.09 12.17
CA GLY A 205 -4.44 -0.70 12.60
C GLY A 205 -5.82 -0.32 13.11
N VAL A 206 -6.86 -1.12 12.80
CA VAL A 206 -8.26 -0.80 13.12
C VAL A 206 -8.94 -1.83 14.01
N VAL A 207 -8.42 -3.06 14.10
CA VAL A 207 -9.00 -4.14 14.91
C VAL A 207 -7.92 -5.01 15.56
N ASP A 208 -8.25 -5.59 16.72
CA ASP A 208 -7.45 -6.62 17.37
C ASP A 208 -7.81 -8.01 16.84
N GLU A 209 -6.82 -8.88 16.66
CA GLU A 209 -7.03 -10.24 16.17
C GLU A 209 -7.93 -11.08 17.10
N ALA A 210 -7.83 -10.88 18.41
CA ALA A 210 -8.67 -11.55 19.39
C ALA A 210 -10.17 -11.19 19.26
N ASP A 211 -10.46 -9.94 18.87
CA ASP A 211 -11.83 -9.49 18.63
C ASP A 211 -12.42 -10.11 17.35
N VAL A 212 -11.60 -10.36 16.33
CA VAL A 212 -11.99 -11.09 15.12
C VAL A 212 -12.23 -12.56 15.43
N VAL A 213 -11.29 -13.22 16.12
CA VAL A 213 -11.38 -14.66 16.45
C VAL A 213 -12.57 -14.96 17.37
N SER A 214 -12.89 -14.07 18.30
CA SER A 214 -14.06 -14.22 19.19
C SER A 214 -15.41 -13.92 18.51
N GLY A 215 -15.40 -13.37 17.29
CA GLY A 215 -16.60 -12.95 16.56
C GLY A 215 -17.18 -11.62 17.02
N LYS A 216 -16.49 -10.87 17.91
CA LYS A 216 -16.88 -9.51 18.31
C LYS A 216 -16.77 -8.52 17.16
N VAL A 217 -15.79 -8.72 16.27
CA VAL A 217 -15.63 -8.00 15.01
C VAL A 217 -15.81 -8.96 13.86
N MET A 218 -16.72 -8.64 12.94
CA MET A 218 -16.95 -9.45 11.74
C MET A 218 -15.97 -9.06 10.63
N LEU A 219 -15.26 -10.04 10.06
CA LEU A 219 -14.40 -9.84 8.90
C LEU A 219 -15.04 -10.51 7.68
N ILE A 220 -15.32 -9.75 6.63
CA ILE A 220 -16.02 -10.19 5.42
C ILE A 220 -15.08 -10.01 4.23
N ALA A 221 -14.97 -11.03 3.38
CA ALA A 221 -14.17 -11.01 2.16
C ALA A 221 -14.85 -11.88 1.06
N PRO A 222 -14.59 -11.63 -0.22
CA PRO A 222 -15.09 -12.43 -1.34
C PRO A 222 -14.43 -13.82 -1.46
#